data_AF-A0A9X1S5R8-F1
#
_entry.id   AF-A0A9X1S5R8-F1
#
_cell.length_a   1.000
_cell.length_b   1.000
_cell.length_c   1.000
_cell.angle_alpha   90.00
_cell.angle_beta   90.00
_cell.angle_gamma   90.00
#
_symmetry.space_group_name_H-M   'P 1'
#
loop_
_entity.id
_entity.type
_entity.pdbx_description
1 polymer ?
#
loop_
_entity_poly.entity_id
_entity_poly.type
_entity_poly.pdbx_seq_one_letter_code
_entity_poly.pdbx_strand_id
1 'polypeptide(L)'
;MTSRGPEDFPDRVPAARPPGAPQPAREKPPGAGPVPVQPLWSAQPKEGTGTALTVLLIAGASVALLLVAWFLWSQLGTVAFALCGILALVPLGICLLGLRWVDRWEPEPRSALLFAFLWGAGISVGITLLAGPYVARALYLLLPGFAPEFIGPVLEAPIVEEIAKGLGVLILVFARRSHFDGPVDGVVYAGTVAAGFAFTENILYFGSALISSGGLGVELGFVFVLRGLFSPFAHVLFTSAIGLALGLAVRRGGKARIMGAFFLGLLAAIVGHMFWNGGTALVSGSFFVFYFLLQVPLFALAVTGVVLLRRAEQRLTRQRLGEYAAAGWFTPQEVLMLSTRAGRHQALAWAGRFGARSTMKTFIADATRLALTRQQIAAGRDLRANQAIERALLQDVTRTRSMMLARSAA
;
A
#
# COMPACT_ATOMS: atom_id res chain seq x y z
N MET A 1 81.84 76.19 7.24
CA MET A 1 81.15 77.50 7.24
C MET A 1 80.34 77.56 5.95
N THR A 2 79.04 77.19 5.99
CA THR A 2 77.86 78.11 5.94
C THR A 2 77.75 78.84 4.59
N SER A 3 76.64 78.88 3.83
CA SER A 3 75.23 78.49 4.04
C SER A 3 74.39 78.72 2.75
N ARG A 4 73.19 78.09 2.70
CA ARG A 4 71.95 78.41 1.91
C ARG A 4 72.03 78.15 0.39
N GLY A 5 71.04 77.60 -0.32
CA GLY A 5 69.61 77.31 -0.14
C GLY A 5 69.00 77.09 -1.55
N PRO A 6 67.73 76.66 -1.71
CA PRO A 6 67.36 75.46 -2.46
C PRO A 6 66.60 75.72 -3.78
N GLU A 7 66.54 74.72 -4.68
CA GLU A 7 65.39 74.53 -5.59
C GLU A 7 65.00 73.05 -5.73
N ASP A 8 63.69 72.88 -5.82
CA ASP A 8 62.86 71.75 -5.42
C ASP A 8 62.09 71.31 -6.68
N PHE A 9 62.14 70.04 -7.07
CA PHE A 9 61.31 69.48 -8.14
C PHE A 9 60.46 68.35 -7.56
N PRO A 10 59.12 68.50 -7.49
CA PRO A 10 58.27 67.51 -6.86
C PRO A 10 57.92 66.34 -7.80
N ASP A 11 57.82 65.17 -7.17
CA ASP A 11 57.24 63.93 -7.68
C ASP A 11 55.87 64.14 -8.32
N ARG A 12 55.66 63.56 -9.51
CA ARG A 12 54.34 63.45 -10.13
C ARG A 12 53.49 62.44 -9.37
N VAL A 13 52.55 62.96 -8.58
CA VAL A 13 51.41 62.23 -8.02
C VAL A 13 50.51 61.74 -9.18
N PRO A 14 50.13 60.45 -9.27
CA PRO A 14 49.11 60.01 -10.22
C PRO A 14 47.73 60.55 -9.80
N ALA A 15 47.04 61.17 -10.76
CA ALA A 15 45.74 61.80 -10.58
C ALA A 15 44.71 60.83 -9.96
N ALA A 16 44.03 61.30 -8.91
CA ALA A 16 42.89 60.63 -8.31
C ALA A 16 41.72 60.52 -9.31
N ARG A 17 41.14 59.32 -9.44
CA ARG A 17 39.90 59.11 -10.19
C ARG A 17 38.75 59.88 -9.56
N PRO A 18 37.86 60.50 -10.34
CA PRO A 18 36.66 61.14 -9.81
C PRO A 18 35.71 60.11 -9.19
N PRO A 19 35.06 60.43 -8.05
CA PRO A 19 34.07 59.56 -7.44
C PRO A 19 32.77 59.62 -8.25
N GLY A 20 32.33 58.51 -8.84
CA GLY A 20 31.02 58.42 -9.49
C GLY A 20 30.93 57.63 -10.80
N ALA A 21 32.02 57.06 -11.33
CA ALA A 21 31.92 56.20 -12.51
C ALA A 21 31.34 54.82 -12.12
N PRO A 22 30.21 54.37 -12.72
CA PRO A 22 29.71 53.01 -12.50
C PRO A 22 30.75 51.99 -12.97
N GLN A 23 31.11 51.06 -12.09
CA GLN A 23 31.96 49.93 -12.45
C GLN A 23 31.23 49.07 -13.51
N PRO A 24 31.89 48.65 -14.60
CA PRO A 24 31.29 47.65 -15.48
C PRO A 24 31.04 46.38 -14.66
N ALA A 25 29.79 45.94 -14.63
CA ALA A 25 29.41 44.70 -13.98
C ALA A 25 30.25 43.56 -14.58
N ARG A 26 31.04 42.88 -13.74
CA ARG A 26 31.65 41.61 -14.14
C ARG A 26 30.51 40.63 -14.45
N GLU A 27 30.31 40.34 -15.72
CA GLU A 27 29.49 39.20 -16.13
C GLU A 27 30.05 37.94 -15.46
N LYS A 28 29.23 37.30 -14.62
CA LYS A 28 29.53 35.96 -14.12
C LYS A 28 29.46 35.00 -15.32
N PRO A 29 30.48 34.14 -15.55
CA PRO A 29 30.40 33.15 -16.60
C PRO A 29 29.21 32.19 -16.35
N PRO A 30 28.51 31.75 -17.40
CA PRO A 30 27.38 30.85 -17.26
C PRO A 30 27.88 29.45 -16.89
N GLY A 31 27.30 28.86 -15.84
CA GLY A 31 27.33 27.41 -15.64
C GLY A 31 28.40 26.83 -14.72
N ALA A 32 28.70 27.44 -13.57
CA ALA A 32 29.15 26.65 -12.42
C ALA A 32 27.91 26.07 -11.73
N GLY A 33 27.54 24.84 -12.09
CA GLY A 33 26.56 24.07 -11.33
C GLY A 33 26.93 24.03 -9.84
N PRO A 34 25.97 23.89 -8.93
CA PRO A 34 26.27 23.85 -7.50
C PRO A 34 27.33 22.79 -7.22
N VAL A 35 28.44 23.21 -6.60
CA VAL A 35 29.54 22.34 -6.18
C VAL A 35 28.94 21.22 -5.33
N PRO A 36 29.24 19.94 -5.62
CA PRO A 36 28.71 18.84 -4.83
C PRO A 36 29.16 19.02 -3.38
N VAL A 37 28.20 19.27 -2.49
CA VAL A 37 28.46 19.30 -1.05
C VAL A 37 28.90 17.89 -0.66
N GLN A 38 30.15 17.76 -0.23
CA GLN A 38 30.67 16.49 0.27
C GLN A 38 29.88 16.08 1.53
N PRO A 39 29.37 14.83 1.61
CA PRO A 39 28.62 14.40 2.77
C PRO A 39 29.55 14.34 3.99
N LEU A 40 29.26 15.17 5.01
CA LEU A 40 29.90 15.14 6.33
C LEU A 40 29.70 13.82 7.10
N TRP A 41 28.77 12.98 6.62
CA TRP A 41 28.37 11.75 7.26
C TRP A 41 28.00 10.71 6.19
N SER A 42 28.73 9.60 6.13
CA SER A 42 28.57 8.51 5.15
C SER A 42 28.03 7.21 5.74
N ALA A 43 27.70 7.20 7.04
CA ALA A 43 27.16 6.00 7.67
C ALA A 43 25.74 5.75 7.17
N GLN A 44 25.57 4.64 6.45
CA GLN A 44 24.27 4.11 6.05
C GLN A 44 23.39 3.93 7.30
N PRO A 45 22.12 4.38 7.29
CA PRO A 45 21.19 4.11 8.38
C PRO A 45 21.15 2.60 8.65
N LYS A 46 21.32 2.18 9.90
CA LYS A 46 21.22 0.76 10.26
C LYS A 46 19.80 0.27 9.98
N GLU A 47 19.63 -0.54 8.93
CA GLU A 47 18.35 -1.19 8.59
C GLU A 47 17.91 -2.29 9.58
N GLY A 48 18.71 -2.57 10.62
CA GLY A 48 18.57 -3.76 11.46
C GLY A 48 17.32 -3.87 12.32
N THR A 49 16.70 -2.76 12.74
CA THR A 49 15.53 -2.79 13.64
C THR A 49 14.23 -3.21 12.94
N GLY A 50 14.09 -2.89 11.65
CA GLY A 50 12.89 -3.22 10.88
C GLY A 50 12.77 -4.71 10.56
N THR A 51 13.89 -5.38 10.32
CA THR A 51 13.92 -6.80 9.93
C THR A 51 13.55 -7.71 11.11
N ALA A 52 14.09 -7.46 12.30
CA ALA A 52 13.78 -8.24 13.50
C ALA A 52 12.29 -8.15 13.88
N LEU A 53 11.71 -6.94 13.89
CA LEU A 53 10.29 -6.76 14.15
C LEU A 53 9.42 -7.49 13.11
N THR A 54 9.81 -7.47 11.83
CA THR A 54 9.11 -8.20 10.77
C THR A 54 9.08 -9.70 11.05
N VAL A 55 10.24 -10.27 11.39
CA VAL A 55 10.37 -11.70 11.66
C VAL A 55 9.51 -12.08 12.87
N LEU A 56 9.53 -11.29 13.94
CA LEU A 56 8.70 -11.53 15.12
C LEU A 56 7.19 -11.46 14.81
N LEU A 57 6.76 -10.46 14.03
CA LEU A 57 5.35 -10.32 13.63
C LEU A 57 4.89 -11.50 12.76
N ILE A 58 5.71 -11.93 11.80
CA ILE A 58 5.41 -13.08 10.94
C ILE A 58 5.43 -14.39 11.75
N ALA A 59 6.37 -14.56 12.67
CA ALA A 59 6.46 -15.73 13.53
C ALA A 59 5.22 -15.82 14.43
N GLY A 60 4.82 -14.74 15.09
CA GLY A 60 3.61 -14.70 15.91
C GLY A 60 2.34 -15.00 15.11
N ALA A 61 2.19 -14.40 13.92
CA ALA A 61 1.04 -14.67 13.04
C ALA A 61 1.04 -16.11 12.51
N SER A 62 2.20 -16.69 12.23
CA SER A 62 2.33 -18.11 11.87
C SER A 62 1.91 -19.04 13.01
N VAL A 63 2.31 -18.75 14.25
CA VAL A 63 1.88 -19.54 15.42
C VAL A 63 0.36 -19.46 15.59
N ALA A 64 -0.23 -18.27 15.47
CA ALA A 64 -1.68 -18.11 15.53
C ALA A 64 -2.39 -18.93 14.42
N LEU A 65 -1.87 -18.91 13.19
CA LEU A 65 -2.40 -19.73 12.10
C LEU A 65 -2.30 -21.23 12.40
N LEU A 66 -1.19 -21.70 12.98
CA LEU A 66 -1.04 -23.11 13.36
C LEU A 66 -2.04 -23.52 14.46
N LEU A 67 -2.28 -22.64 15.44
CA LEU A 67 -3.28 -22.89 16.48
C LEU A 67 -4.70 -22.95 15.90
N VAL A 68 -5.04 -22.04 14.98
CA VAL A 68 -6.34 -22.05 14.28
C VAL A 68 -6.46 -23.29 13.39
N ALA A 69 -5.40 -23.67 12.66
CA ALA A 69 -5.39 -24.88 11.85
C ALA A 69 -5.58 -26.14 12.70
N TRP A 70 -4.90 -26.21 13.85
CA TRP A 70 -5.08 -27.30 14.81
C TRP A 70 -6.52 -27.36 15.35
N PHE A 71 -7.09 -26.20 15.72
CA PHE A 71 -8.48 -26.11 16.13
C PHE A 71 -9.43 -26.61 15.03
N LEU A 72 -9.32 -26.10 13.80
CA LEU A 72 -10.16 -26.54 12.67
C LEU A 72 -10.01 -28.03 12.38
N TRP A 73 -8.78 -28.54 12.40
CA TRP A 73 -8.53 -29.97 12.25
C TRP A 73 -9.21 -30.79 13.35
N SER A 74 -9.16 -30.34 14.61
CA SER A 74 -9.85 -31.01 15.73
C SER A 74 -11.38 -31.02 15.59
N GLN A 75 -11.96 -29.99 14.97
CA GLN A 75 -13.41 -29.86 14.80
C GLN A 75 -13.92 -30.63 13.57
N LEU A 76 -13.15 -30.62 12.48
CA LEU A 76 -13.56 -31.17 11.19
C LEU A 76 -13.08 -32.60 10.95
N GLY A 77 -11.99 -33.01 11.60
CA GLY A 77 -11.27 -34.24 11.30
C GLY A 77 -10.38 -34.14 10.05
N THR A 78 -9.50 -35.13 9.87
CA THR A 78 -8.43 -35.08 8.85
C THR A 78 -8.95 -34.96 7.42
N VAL A 79 -9.96 -35.76 7.05
CA VAL A 79 -10.46 -35.79 5.66
C VAL A 79 -11.13 -34.48 5.30
N ALA A 80 -12.06 -33.99 6.14
CA ALA A 80 -12.78 -32.75 5.88
C ALA A 80 -11.83 -31.55 5.88
N PHE A 81 -10.91 -31.47 6.85
CA PHE A 81 -9.92 -30.39 6.90
C PHE A 81 -9.05 -30.34 5.63
N ALA A 82 -8.52 -31.49 5.18
CA ALA A 82 -7.67 -31.54 4.00
C ALA A 82 -8.44 -31.20 2.71
N LEU A 83 -9.59 -31.82 2.49
CA LEU A 83 -10.42 -31.61 1.30
C LEU A 83 -10.92 -30.16 1.22
N CYS A 84 -11.48 -29.64 2.32
CA CYS A 84 -12.01 -28.28 2.37
C CYS A 84 -10.90 -27.23 2.32
N GLY A 85 -9.72 -27.54 2.87
CA GLY A 85 -8.50 -26.77 2.67
C GLY A 85 -8.14 -26.61 1.20
N ILE A 86 -8.18 -27.70 0.42
CA ILE A 86 -7.93 -27.66 -1.03
C ILE A 86 -9.01 -26.84 -1.75
N LEU A 87 -10.29 -27.05 -1.43
CA LEU A 87 -11.38 -26.28 -2.03
C LEU A 87 -11.27 -24.77 -1.74
N ALA A 88 -10.86 -24.40 -0.53
CA ALA A 88 -10.67 -23.00 -0.13
C ALA A 88 -9.53 -22.30 -0.88
N LEU A 89 -8.58 -23.03 -1.48
CA LEU A 89 -7.54 -22.44 -2.33
C LEU A 89 -8.11 -21.79 -3.60
N VAL A 90 -9.27 -22.24 -4.08
CA VAL A 90 -9.92 -21.68 -5.29
C VAL A 90 -10.34 -20.23 -5.08
N PRO A 91 -11.23 -19.88 -4.13
CA PRO A 91 -11.55 -18.49 -3.85
C PRO A 91 -10.35 -17.66 -3.42
N LEU A 92 -9.42 -18.23 -2.64
CA LEU A 92 -8.20 -17.54 -2.27
C LEU A 92 -7.40 -17.13 -3.51
N GLY A 93 -7.22 -18.06 -4.46
CA GLY A 93 -6.54 -17.80 -5.73
C GLY A 93 -7.23 -16.68 -6.53
N ILE A 94 -8.55 -16.72 -6.63
CA ILE A 94 -9.36 -15.66 -7.29
C ILE A 94 -9.10 -14.30 -6.62
N CYS A 95 -9.15 -14.23 -5.29
CA CYS A 95 -8.89 -13.01 -4.53
C CYS A 95 -7.48 -12.47 -4.72
N LEU A 96 -6.46 -13.33 -4.58
CA LEU A 96 -5.06 -12.93 -4.74
C LEU A 96 -4.75 -12.51 -6.18
N LEU A 97 -5.35 -13.13 -7.19
CA LEU A 97 -5.22 -12.69 -8.58
C LEU A 97 -5.86 -11.31 -8.81
N GLY A 98 -7.04 -11.07 -8.23
CA GLY A 98 -7.67 -9.75 -8.24
C GLY A 98 -6.82 -8.69 -7.55
N LEU A 99 -6.31 -8.97 -6.35
CA LEU A 99 -5.44 -8.05 -5.61
C LEU A 99 -4.13 -7.80 -6.36
N ARG A 100 -3.52 -8.82 -6.96
CA ARG A 100 -2.34 -8.66 -7.82
C ARG A 100 -2.61 -7.81 -9.06
N TRP A 101 -3.84 -7.84 -9.59
CA TRP A 101 -4.23 -6.94 -10.67
C TRP A 101 -4.33 -5.48 -10.21
N VAL A 102 -4.78 -5.25 -8.97
CA VAL A 102 -4.79 -3.93 -8.32
C VAL A 102 -3.35 -3.45 -8.10
N ASP A 103 -2.53 -4.27 -7.45
CA ASP A 103 -1.12 -4.05 -7.06
C ASP A 103 -0.11 -3.99 -8.24
N ARG A 104 -0.59 -4.03 -9.48
CA ARG A 104 0.28 -4.22 -10.65
C ARG A 104 1.21 -3.03 -10.94
N TRP A 105 0.99 -1.87 -10.33
CA TRP A 105 1.73 -0.64 -10.62
C TRP A 105 3.03 -0.53 -9.81
N GLU A 106 2.94 -0.76 -8.50
CA GLU A 106 4.06 -0.82 -7.56
C GLU A 106 3.84 -2.02 -6.65
N PRO A 107 4.45 -3.19 -6.96
CA PRO A 107 4.21 -4.39 -6.17
C PRO A 107 4.65 -4.21 -4.71
N GLU A 108 3.75 -4.52 -3.79
CA GLU A 108 4.03 -4.43 -2.35
C GLU A 108 5.11 -5.44 -1.90
N PRO A 109 5.88 -5.14 -0.84
CA PRO A 109 6.87 -6.05 -0.29
C PRO A 109 6.21 -7.36 0.16
N ARG A 110 6.74 -8.48 -0.35
CA ARG A 110 6.22 -9.84 -0.08
C ARG A 110 6.09 -10.15 1.41
N SER A 111 6.98 -9.63 2.25
CA SER A 111 6.91 -9.85 3.70
C SER A 111 5.71 -9.16 4.36
N ALA A 112 5.30 -8.00 3.87
CA ALA A 112 4.11 -7.30 4.35
C ALA A 112 2.83 -7.98 3.86
N LEU A 113 2.80 -8.44 2.60
CA LEU A 113 1.69 -9.25 2.07
C LEU A 113 1.56 -10.60 2.81
N LEU A 114 2.69 -11.25 3.12
CA LEU A 114 2.70 -12.48 3.91
C LEU A 114 2.17 -12.22 5.33
N PHE A 115 2.63 -11.16 5.98
CA PHE A 115 2.09 -10.77 7.29
C PHE A 115 0.58 -10.48 7.21
N ALA A 116 0.13 -9.72 6.20
CA ALA A 116 -1.29 -9.41 6.00
C ALA A 116 -2.12 -10.70 5.88
N PHE A 117 -1.68 -11.62 5.03
CA PHE A 117 -2.34 -12.91 4.86
C PHE A 117 -2.38 -13.72 6.16
N LEU A 118 -1.24 -13.87 6.84
CA LEU A 118 -1.15 -14.63 8.10
C LEU A 118 -1.96 -13.99 9.22
N TRP A 119 -2.00 -12.65 9.28
CA TRP A 119 -2.85 -11.93 10.22
C TRP A 119 -4.31 -12.30 9.99
N GLY A 120 -4.80 -12.20 8.76
CA GLY A 120 -6.17 -12.55 8.41
C GLY A 120 -6.50 -14.01 8.69
N ALA A 121 -5.68 -14.93 8.17
CA ALA A 121 -5.92 -16.36 8.21
C ALA A 121 -5.78 -16.97 9.62
N GLY A 122 -4.91 -16.40 10.45
CA GLY A 122 -4.63 -16.87 11.81
C GLY A 122 -5.21 -15.95 12.88
N ILE A 123 -4.62 -14.77 13.05
CA ILE A 123 -4.95 -13.88 14.18
C ILE A 123 -6.40 -13.39 14.13
N SER A 124 -6.87 -12.90 12.98
CA SER A 124 -8.23 -12.36 12.87
C SER A 124 -9.29 -13.44 13.12
N VAL A 125 -9.09 -14.65 12.57
CA VAL A 125 -9.97 -15.79 12.85
C VAL A 125 -9.88 -16.20 14.31
N GLY A 126 -8.69 -16.29 14.89
CA GLY A 126 -8.50 -16.59 16.31
C GLY A 126 -9.21 -15.60 17.23
N ILE A 127 -9.09 -14.30 16.95
CA ILE A 127 -9.84 -13.25 17.66
C ILE A 127 -11.35 -13.48 17.51
N THR A 128 -11.83 -13.79 16.31
CA THR A 128 -13.26 -14.02 16.06
C THR A 128 -13.79 -15.22 16.82
N LEU A 129 -13.07 -16.34 16.80
CA LEU A 129 -13.42 -17.56 17.54
C LEU A 129 -13.45 -17.34 19.06
N LEU A 130 -12.53 -16.52 19.59
CA LEU A 130 -12.43 -16.25 21.03
C LEU A 130 -13.42 -15.17 21.49
N ALA A 131 -13.54 -14.07 20.76
CA ALA A 131 -14.35 -12.91 21.17
C ALA A 131 -15.83 -13.06 20.77
N GLY A 132 -16.11 -13.75 19.65
CA GLY A 132 -17.43 -13.84 19.06
C GLY A 132 -18.52 -14.31 20.03
N PRO A 133 -18.34 -15.42 20.77
CA PRO A 133 -19.32 -15.90 21.73
C PRO A 133 -19.70 -14.88 22.82
N TYR A 134 -18.73 -14.08 23.29
CA TYR A 134 -18.96 -13.06 24.31
C TYR A 134 -19.71 -11.85 23.72
N VAL A 135 -19.37 -11.44 22.51
CA VAL A 135 -20.06 -10.35 21.80
C VAL A 135 -21.49 -10.78 21.44
N ALA A 136 -21.68 -12.00 20.95
CA ALA A 136 -23.01 -12.57 20.70
C ALA A 136 -23.86 -12.54 21.98
N ARG A 137 -23.30 -13.01 23.11
CA ARG A 137 -23.98 -12.97 24.41
C ARG A 137 -24.40 -11.56 24.81
N ALA A 138 -23.51 -10.57 24.65
CA ALA A 138 -23.84 -9.19 24.96
C ALA A 138 -24.98 -8.66 24.05
N LEU A 139 -24.93 -8.97 22.75
CA LEU A 139 -25.97 -8.57 21.80
C LEU A 139 -27.31 -9.24 22.10
N TYR A 140 -27.34 -10.51 22.49
CA TYR A 140 -28.58 -11.20 22.92
C TYR A 140 -29.25 -10.49 24.10
N LEU A 141 -28.47 -10.00 25.06
CA LEU A 141 -29.00 -9.26 26.22
C LEU A 141 -29.50 -7.87 25.86
N LEU A 142 -28.83 -7.19 24.92
CA LEU A 142 -29.18 -5.83 24.50
C LEU A 142 -30.33 -5.81 23.48
N LEU A 143 -30.51 -6.89 22.71
CA LEU A 143 -31.44 -7.00 21.59
C LEU A 143 -32.32 -8.27 21.71
N PRO A 144 -33.04 -8.49 22.83
CA PRO A 144 -33.75 -9.75 23.11
C PRO A 144 -34.89 -10.07 22.13
N GLY A 145 -35.32 -9.10 21.31
CA GLY A 145 -36.35 -9.29 20.30
C GLY A 145 -35.86 -9.78 18.93
N PHE A 146 -34.54 -9.91 18.73
CA PHE A 146 -33.97 -10.37 17.46
C PHE A 146 -33.60 -11.86 17.53
N ALA A 147 -33.85 -12.58 16.44
CA ALA A 147 -33.55 -14.00 16.34
C ALA A 147 -32.03 -14.28 16.36
N PRO A 148 -31.57 -15.40 16.94
CA PRO A 148 -30.15 -15.78 16.92
C PRO A 148 -29.53 -15.87 15.53
N GLU A 149 -30.31 -16.33 14.55
CA GLU A 149 -29.95 -16.45 13.13
C GLU A 149 -29.76 -15.08 12.47
N PHE A 150 -30.26 -14.02 13.07
CA PHE A 150 -29.97 -12.64 12.67
C PHE A 150 -28.79 -12.08 13.46
N ILE A 151 -28.80 -12.18 14.79
CA ILE A 151 -27.76 -11.57 15.63
C ILE A 151 -26.36 -12.09 15.30
N GLY A 152 -26.17 -13.41 15.18
CA GLY A 152 -24.87 -13.99 14.88
C GLY A 152 -24.33 -13.56 13.52
N PRO A 153 -24.94 -14.00 12.41
CA PRO A 153 -24.45 -13.74 11.06
C PRO A 153 -24.53 -12.27 10.62
N VAL A 154 -25.55 -11.52 11.06
CA VAL A 154 -25.80 -10.16 10.53
C VAL A 154 -25.18 -9.09 11.42
N LEU A 155 -25.03 -9.29 12.72
CA LEU A 155 -24.49 -8.26 13.62
C LEU A 155 -23.13 -8.65 14.20
N GLU A 156 -23.07 -9.75 14.94
CA GLU A 156 -21.89 -10.16 15.68
C GLU A 156 -20.71 -10.43 14.74
N ALA A 157 -20.88 -11.31 13.76
CA ALA A 157 -19.82 -11.67 12.82
C ALA A 157 -19.25 -10.43 12.11
N PRO A 158 -20.05 -9.56 11.44
CA PRO A 158 -19.52 -8.33 10.85
C PRO A 158 -18.76 -7.41 11.81
N ILE A 159 -19.23 -7.24 13.06
CA ILE A 159 -18.55 -6.40 14.05
C ILE A 159 -17.20 -6.99 14.42
N VAL A 160 -17.19 -8.24 14.87
CA VAL A 160 -15.99 -8.87 15.43
C VAL A 160 -14.96 -9.08 14.33
N GLU A 161 -15.38 -9.57 13.18
CA GLU A 161 -14.47 -9.88 12.10
C GLU A 161 -13.82 -8.65 11.48
N GLU A 162 -14.58 -7.58 11.19
CA GLU A 162 -14.00 -6.39 10.56
C GLU A 162 -13.11 -5.62 11.53
N ILE A 163 -13.39 -5.65 12.84
CA ILE A 163 -12.47 -5.16 13.87
C ILE A 163 -11.17 -5.99 13.84
N ALA A 164 -11.29 -7.32 13.90
CA ALA A 164 -10.14 -8.23 13.96
C ALA A 164 -9.26 -8.14 12.71
N LYS A 165 -9.85 -7.99 11.51
CA LYS A 165 -9.13 -7.74 10.25
C LYS A 165 -8.51 -6.35 10.24
N GLY A 166 -9.30 -5.34 10.61
CA GLY A 166 -8.88 -3.94 10.63
C GLY A 166 -7.65 -3.68 11.49
N LEU A 167 -7.54 -4.34 12.65
CA LEU A 167 -6.36 -4.23 13.52
C LEU A 167 -5.06 -4.62 12.80
N GLY A 168 -5.09 -5.62 11.92
CA GLY A 168 -3.92 -6.02 11.13
C GLY A 168 -3.50 -4.96 10.13
N VAL A 169 -4.48 -4.34 9.46
CA VAL A 169 -4.25 -3.21 8.56
C VAL A 169 -3.67 -2.02 9.32
N LEU A 170 -4.19 -1.76 10.52
CA LEU A 170 -3.71 -0.67 11.37
C LEU A 170 -2.27 -0.90 11.85
N ILE A 171 -1.93 -2.13 12.22
CA ILE A 171 -0.55 -2.52 12.57
C ILE A 171 0.38 -2.33 11.37
N LEU A 172 -0.03 -2.72 10.16
CA LEU A 172 0.75 -2.47 8.94
C LEU A 172 1.01 -0.99 8.72
N VAL A 173 -0.01 -0.13 8.86
CA VAL A 173 0.18 1.32 8.76
C VAL A 173 1.23 1.84 9.73
N PHE A 174 1.27 1.34 10.96
CA PHE A 174 2.21 1.83 11.98
C PHE A 174 3.60 1.20 11.93
N ALA A 175 3.67 -0.10 11.68
CA ALA A 175 4.92 -0.87 11.63
C ALA A 175 5.64 -0.75 10.28
N ARG A 176 4.92 -0.44 9.20
CA ARG A 176 5.43 -0.34 7.82
C ARG A 176 5.07 0.99 7.15
N ARG A 177 5.15 2.09 7.91
CA ARG A 177 4.86 3.46 7.42
C ARG A 177 5.53 3.85 6.10
N SER A 178 6.70 3.27 5.80
CA SER A 178 7.49 3.56 4.59
C SER A 178 7.05 2.79 3.34
N HIS A 179 6.11 1.85 3.47
CA HIS A 179 5.56 1.05 2.38
C HIS A 179 4.03 1.16 2.33
N PHE A 180 3.47 2.18 2.98
CA PHE A 180 2.04 2.44 2.99
C PHE A 180 1.89 3.91 2.62
N ASP A 181 1.92 4.19 1.31
CA ASP A 181 2.07 5.54 0.78
C ASP A 181 0.79 6.02 0.06
N GLY A 182 -0.14 5.10 -0.20
CA GLY A 182 -1.36 5.38 -0.91
C GLY A 182 -2.61 4.58 -0.49
N PRO A 183 -3.78 5.04 -0.98
CA PRO A 183 -5.04 4.32 -0.88
C PRO A 183 -5.06 3.01 -1.70
N VAL A 184 -4.29 2.88 -2.79
CA VAL A 184 -4.19 1.60 -3.51
C VAL A 184 -3.47 0.56 -2.66
N ASP A 185 -2.33 0.92 -2.07
CA ASP A 185 -1.57 0.10 -1.11
C ASP A 185 -2.48 -0.37 0.04
N GLY A 186 -3.24 0.58 0.60
CA GLY A 186 -4.20 0.30 1.66
C GLY A 186 -5.25 -0.75 1.25
N VAL A 187 -5.82 -0.63 0.05
CA VAL A 187 -6.75 -1.63 -0.51
C VAL A 187 -6.07 -2.99 -0.69
N VAL A 188 -4.82 -3.02 -1.17
CA VAL A 188 -4.07 -4.27 -1.38
C VAL A 188 -3.78 -4.97 -0.05
N TYR A 189 -3.28 -4.24 0.97
CA TYR A 189 -3.03 -4.80 2.29
C TYR A 189 -4.30 -5.26 2.99
N ALA A 190 -5.32 -4.41 3.04
CA ALA A 190 -6.60 -4.74 3.67
C ALA A 190 -7.30 -5.91 2.96
N GLY A 191 -7.27 -5.92 1.63
CA GLY A 191 -7.77 -7.03 0.84
C GLY A 191 -7.00 -8.32 1.07
N THR A 192 -5.68 -8.26 1.28
CA THR A 192 -4.86 -9.46 1.58
C THR A 192 -5.16 -10.01 2.98
N VAL A 193 -5.38 -9.14 3.97
CA VAL A 193 -5.89 -9.56 5.29
C VAL A 193 -7.25 -10.24 5.14
N ALA A 194 -8.18 -9.61 4.43
CA ALA A 194 -9.50 -10.17 4.21
C ALA A 194 -9.48 -11.50 3.44
N ALA A 195 -8.62 -11.65 2.44
CA ALA A 195 -8.44 -12.89 1.69
C ALA A 195 -7.91 -14.02 2.57
N GLY A 196 -6.97 -13.72 3.48
CA GLY A 196 -6.51 -14.68 4.48
C GLY A 196 -7.62 -15.12 5.43
N PHE A 197 -8.41 -14.18 5.94
CA PHE A 197 -9.56 -14.48 6.78
C PHE A 197 -10.57 -15.37 6.04
N ALA A 198 -10.99 -14.95 4.83
CA ALA A 198 -11.95 -15.67 4.02
C ALA A 198 -11.46 -17.08 3.64
N PHE A 199 -10.15 -17.28 3.47
CA PHE A 199 -9.57 -18.61 3.23
C PHE A 199 -9.87 -19.56 4.39
N THR A 200 -9.47 -19.19 5.61
CA THR A 200 -9.68 -20.03 6.80
C THR A 200 -11.17 -20.19 7.11
N GLU A 201 -11.95 -19.13 6.94
CA GLU A 201 -13.40 -19.18 7.14
C GLU A 201 -14.08 -20.15 6.14
N ASN A 202 -13.70 -20.10 4.86
CA ASN A 202 -14.22 -21.02 3.85
C ASN A 202 -13.92 -22.49 4.19
N ILE A 203 -12.79 -22.81 4.82
CA ILE A 203 -12.50 -24.18 5.29
C ILE A 203 -13.56 -24.62 6.30
N LEU A 204 -13.93 -23.75 7.24
CA LEU A 204 -14.96 -24.05 8.24
C LEU A 204 -16.33 -24.25 7.57
N TYR A 205 -16.76 -23.33 6.70
CA TYR A 205 -18.06 -23.46 6.02
C TYR A 205 -18.16 -24.69 5.11
N PHE A 206 -17.11 -24.97 4.33
CA PHE A 206 -17.08 -26.16 3.48
C PHE A 206 -17.02 -27.44 4.34
N GLY A 207 -16.25 -27.43 5.42
CA GLY A 207 -16.16 -28.55 6.35
C GLY A 207 -17.48 -28.86 7.03
N SER A 208 -18.16 -27.84 7.55
CA SER A 208 -19.49 -27.96 8.15
C SER A 208 -20.52 -28.47 7.13
N ALA A 209 -20.50 -27.98 5.89
CA ALA A 209 -21.38 -28.46 4.82
C ALA A 209 -21.10 -29.93 4.47
N LEU A 210 -19.82 -30.33 4.36
CA LEU A 210 -19.42 -31.71 4.07
C LEU A 210 -19.89 -32.68 5.16
N ILE A 211 -19.74 -32.29 6.44
CA ILE A 211 -20.11 -33.11 7.59
C ILE A 211 -21.64 -33.25 7.70
N SER A 212 -22.36 -32.14 7.58
CA SER A 212 -23.84 -32.13 7.65
C SER A 212 -24.48 -32.91 6.50
N SER A 213 -23.92 -32.85 5.30
CA SER A 213 -24.40 -33.64 4.16
C SER A 213 -23.91 -35.09 4.12
N GLY A 214 -23.09 -35.52 5.09
CA GLY A 214 -22.57 -36.89 5.17
C GLY A 214 -21.60 -37.29 4.04
N GLY A 215 -20.99 -36.32 3.34
CA GLY A 215 -20.11 -36.56 2.20
C GLY A 215 -20.20 -35.49 1.12
N LEU A 216 -19.60 -35.77 -0.05
CA LEU A 216 -19.60 -34.87 -1.22
C LEU A 216 -21.01 -34.75 -1.83
N GLY A 217 -21.85 -33.91 -1.24
CA GLY A 217 -23.26 -33.72 -1.62
C GLY A 217 -23.57 -32.36 -2.25
N VAL A 218 -24.85 -32.17 -2.57
CA VAL A 218 -25.39 -30.93 -3.18
C VAL A 218 -25.14 -29.72 -2.28
N GLU A 219 -25.23 -29.89 -0.96
CA GLU A 219 -25.02 -28.81 0.00
C GLU A 219 -23.61 -28.23 -0.05
N LEU A 220 -22.57 -29.09 -0.01
CA LEU A 220 -21.18 -28.65 -0.18
C LEU A 220 -20.99 -27.93 -1.52
N GLY A 221 -21.53 -28.50 -2.61
CA GLY A 221 -21.47 -27.87 -3.93
C GLY A 221 -22.11 -26.48 -3.96
N PHE A 222 -23.27 -26.34 -3.31
CA PHE A 222 -23.98 -25.07 -3.20
C PHE A 222 -23.19 -24.04 -2.39
N VAL A 223 -22.71 -24.39 -1.20
CA VAL A 223 -21.90 -23.52 -0.34
C VAL A 223 -20.61 -23.11 -1.05
N PHE A 224 -19.96 -24.05 -1.75
CA PHE A 224 -18.77 -23.79 -2.56
C PHE A 224 -19.05 -22.80 -3.70
N VAL A 225 -20.14 -22.96 -4.45
CA VAL A 225 -20.48 -22.04 -5.55
C VAL A 225 -20.78 -20.65 -5.01
N LEU A 226 -21.60 -20.55 -3.96
CA LEU A 226 -21.95 -19.25 -3.39
C LEU A 226 -20.73 -18.51 -2.84
N ARG A 227 -19.97 -19.16 -1.94
CA ARG A 227 -18.83 -18.52 -1.27
C ARG A 227 -17.60 -18.42 -2.17
N GLY A 228 -17.38 -19.45 -2.98
CA GLY A 228 -16.19 -19.62 -3.81
C GLY A 228 -16.22 -18.85 -5.13
N LEU A 229 -17.40 -18.70 -5.75
CA LEU A 229 -17.54 -18.11 -7.09
C LEU A 229 -18.38 -16.84 -7.11
N PHE A 230 -19.52 -16.81 -6.41
CA PHE A 230 -20.40 -15.64 -6.41
C PHE A 230 -19.91 -14.55 -5.46
N SER A 231 -19.40 -14.89 -4.27
CA SER A 231 -18.94 -13.92 -3.26
C SER A 231 -17.46 -13.98 -2.87
N PRO A 232 -16.50 -14.38 -3.73
CA PRO A 232 -15.10 -14.54 -3.30
C PRO A 232 -14.52 -13.22 -2.81
N PHE A 233 -14.94 -12.09 -3.39
CA PHE A 233 -14.44 -10.76 -3.06
C PHE A 233 -15.21 -10.05 -1.94
N ALA A 234 -16.21 -10.67 -1.29
CA ALA A 234 -17.06 -9.95 -0.32
C ALA A 234 -16.25 -9.39 0.86
N HIS A 235 -15.50 -10.24 1.56
CA HIS A 235 -14.62 -9.77 2.64
C HIS A 235 -13.57 -8.77 2.13
N VAL A 236 -13.00 -9.04 0.94
CA VAL A 236 -12.00 -8.14 0.33
C VAL A 236 -12.59 -6.75 0.13
N LEU A 237 -13.83 -6.65 -0.35
CA LEU A 237 -14.52 -5.40 -0.58
C LEU A 237 -14.72 -4.61 0.72
N PHE A 238 -15.25 -5.24 1.77
CA PHE A 238 -15.57 -4.54 3.02
C PHE A 238 -14.33 -4.08 3.74
N THR A 239 -13.38 -4.98 4.00
CA THR A 239 -12.15 -4.61 4.70
C THR A 239 -11.31 -3.61 3.89
N SER A 240 -11.40 -3.62 2.55
CA SER A 240 -10.75 -2.59 1.71
C SER A 240 -11.23 -1.16 1.99
N ALA A 241 -12.43 -0.96 2.55
CA ALA A 241 -12.87 0.36 3.00
C ALA A 241 -11.97 0.92 4.12
N ILE A 242 -11.52 0.05 5.04
CA ILE A 242 -10.53 0.39 6.08
C ILE A 242 -9.22 0.80 5.43
N GLY A 243 -8.72 -0.02 4.50
CA GLY A 243 -7.48 0.22 3.77
C GLY A 243 -7.49 1.54 2.99
N LEU A 244 -8.58 1.80 2.26
CA LEU A 244 -8.79 3.03 1.49
C LEU A 244 -8.77 4.27 2.39
N ALA A 245 -9.54 4.26 3.49
CA ALA A 245 -9.60 5.38 4.43
C ALA A 245 -8.22 5.65 5.05
N LEU A 246 -7.52 4.60 5.48
CA LEU A 246 -6.16 4.69 6.01
C LEU A 246 -5.18 5.25 4.98
N GLY A 247 -5.19 4.77 3.73
CA GLY A 247 -4.28 5.24 2.69
C GLY A 247 -4.49 6.70 2.32
N LEU A 248 -5.73 7.18 2.31
CA LEU A 248 -6.02 8.61 2.16
C LEU A 248 -5.50 9.44 3.34
N ALA A 249 -5.64 8.94 4.56
CA ALA A 249 -5.16 9.62 5.76
C ALA A 249 -3.63 9.68 5.83
N VAL A 250 -2.96 8.59 5.46
CA VAL A 250 -1.51 8.47 5.52
C VAL A 250 -0.83 9.49 4.61
N ARG A 251 -1.38 9.78 3.42
CA ARG A 251 -0.86 10.84 2.53
C ARG A 251 -0.72 12.22 3.18
N ARG A 252 -1.61 12.54 4.13
CA ARG A 252 -1.62 13.83 4.85
C ARG A 252 -0.89 13.77 6.20
N GLY A 253 -0.46 12.58 6.63
CA GLY A 253 0.18 12.36 7.93
C GLY A 253 -0.72 12.58 9.15
N GLY A 254 -0.15 12.46 10.34
CA GLY A 254 -0.81 12.73 11.62
C GLY A 254 -1.54 11.53 12.25
N LYS A 255 -1.18 11.17 13.49
CA LYS A 255 -1.75 10.00 14.21
C LYS A 255 -3.27 10.13 14.38
N ALA A 256 -3.76 11.29 14.82
CA ALA A 256 -5.20 11.52 15.01
C ALA A 256 -6.01 11.32 13.73
N ARG A 257 -5.48 11.78 12.58
CA ARG A 257 -6.12 11.59 11.26
C ARG A 257 -6.17 10.13 10.85
N ILE A 258 -5.09 9.39 11.09
CA ILE A 258 -5.03 7.94 10.83
C ILE A 258 -6.06 7.21 11.71
N MET A 259 -6.19 7.58 12.99
CA MET A 259 -7.20 6.99 13.88
C MET A 259 -8.63 7.34 13.48
N GLY A 260 -8.92 8.60 13.15
CA GLY A 260 -10.25 8.97 12.65
C GLY A 260 -10.61 8.22 11.37
N ALA A 261 -9.65 8.07 10.45
CA ALA A 261 -9.85 7.31 9.22
C ALA A 261 -10.01 5.80 9.46
N PHE A 262 -9.31 5.23 10.45
CA PHE A 262 -9.49 3.84 10.86
C PHE A 262 -10.94 3.58 11.27
N PHE A 263 -11.49 4.38 12.19
CA PHE A 263 -12.86 4.19 12.66
C PHE A 263 -13.89 4.47 11.56
N LEU A 264 -13.67 5.45 10.69
CA LEU A 264 -14.55 5.73 9.56
C LEU A 264 -14.58 4.56 8.58
N GLY A 265 -13.41 4.03 8.21
CA GLY A 265 -13.29 2.88 7.32
C GLY A 265 -13.85 1.60 7.96
N LEU A 266 -13.63 1.42 9.27
CA LEU A 266 -14.17 0.30 10.03
C LEU A 266 -15.70 0.32 10.08
N LEU A 267 -16.29 1.48 10.35
CA LEU A 267 -17.74 1.64 10.31
C LEU A 267 -18.31 1.29 8.92
N ALA A 268 -17.67 1.78 7.85
CA ALA A 268 -18.07 1.45 6.48
C ALA A 268 -17.94 -0.05 6.18
N ALA A 269 -16.87 -0.70 6.65
CA ALA A 269 -16.65 -2.13 6.49
C ALA A 269 -17.72 -2.95 7.23
N ILE A 270 -17.96 -2.65 8.51
CA ILE A 270 -18.98 -3.31 9.33
C ILE A 270 -20.35 -3.14 8.67
N VAL A 271 -20.78 -1.93 8.36
CA VAL A 271 -22.10 -1.67 7.77
C VAL A 271 -22.25 -2.36 6.41
N GLY A 272 -21.22 -2.32 5.56
CA GLY A 272 -21.22 -3.02 4.27
C GLY A 272 -21.37 -4.54 4.44
N HIS A 273 -20.67 -5.11 5.42
CA HIS A 273 -20.72 -6.53 5.72
C HIS A 273 -22.07 -6.94 6.36
N MET A 274 -22.61 -6.15 7.29
CA MET A 274 -23.95 -6.34 7.85
C MET A 274 -25.02 -6.30 6.74
N PHE A 275 -24.90 -5.34 5.82
CA PHE A 275 -25.83 -5.20 4.70
C PHE A 275 -25.79 -6.41 3.76
N TRP A 276 -24.59 -6.93 3.50
CA TRP A 276 -24.39 -8.14 2.70
C TRP A 276 -25.05 -9.36 3.34
N ASN A 277 -24.76 -9.63 4.62
CA ASN A 277 -25.29 -10.80 5.34
C ASN A 277 -26.79 -10.66 5.60
N GLY A 278 -27.22 -9.48 6.04
CA GLY A 278 -28.63 -9.18 6.32
C GLY A 278 -29.49 -9.25 5.07
N GLY A 279 -29.01 -8.76 3.92
CA GLY A 279 -29.77 -8.83 2.68
C GLY A 279 -29.90 -10.26 2.13
N THR A 280 -28.90 -11.13 2.35
CA THR A 280 -29.09 -12.57 2.06
C THR A 280 -30.11 -13.24 2.98
N ALA A 281 -30.22 -12.80 4.23
CA ALA A 281 -31.20 -13.33 5.19
C ALA A 281 -32.63 -12.82 4.94
N LEU A 282 -32.78 -11.56 4.49
CA LEU A 282 -34.07 -10.90 4.28
C LEU A 282 -34.75 -11.27 2.95
N VAL A 283 -33.98 -11.68 1.93
CA VAL A 283 -34.49 -11.98 0.58
C VAL A 283 -34.68 -13.51 0.39
N SER A 284 -35.21 -14.18 1.41
CA SER A 284 -35.44 -15.63 1.40
C SER A 284 -36.21 -16.06 0.14
N GLY A 285 -35.62 -16.97 -0.64
CA GLY A 285 -36.18 -17.48 -1.90
C GLY A 285 -35.74 -16.75 -3.18
N SER A 286 -35.00 -15.63 -3.10
CA SER A 286 -34.55 -14.88 -4.29
C SER A 286 -33.08 -14.41 -4.21
N PHE A 287 -32.17 -15.27 -3.72
CA PHE A 287 -30.73 -14.97 -3.63
C PHE A 287 -30.18 -14.34 -4.92
N PHE A 288 -30.53 -14.90 -6.09
CA PHE A 288 -30.06 -14.38 -7.38
C PHE A 288 -30.57 -12.97 -7.67
N VAL A 289 -31.79 -12.63 -7.26
CA VAL A 289 -32.33 -11.27 -7.43
C VAL A 289 -31.55 -10.29 -6.56
N PHE A 290 -31.34 -10.62 -5.28
CA PHE A 290 -30.53 -9.80 -4.38
C PHE A 290 -29.07 -9.67 -4.89
N TYR A 291 -28.49 -10.78 -5.33
CA TYR A 291 -27.15 -10.84 -5.90
C TYR A 291 -27.01 -9.91 -7.11
N PHE A 292 -27.84 -10.08 -8.14
CA PHE A 292 -27.69 -9.35 -9.39
C PHE A 292 -28.16 -7.88 -9.31
N LEU A 293 -29.20 -7.58 -8.52
CA LEU A 293 -29.71 -6.20 -8.43
C LEU A 293 -28.89 -5.32 -7.50
N LEU A 294 -28.22 -5.89 -6.50
CA LEU A 294 -27.59 -5.11 -5.45
C LEU A 294 -26.11 -5.44 -5.29
N GLN A 295 -25.76 -6.71 -5.13
CA GLN A 295 -24.37 -7.10 -4.91
C GLN A 295 -23.47 -6.85 -6.13
N VAL A 296 -23.94 -7.20 -7.33
CA VAL A 296 -23.19 -6.97 -8.58
C VAL A 296 -22.96 -5.48 -8.84
N PRO A 297 -23.96 -4.58 -8.74
CA PRO A 297 -23.73 -3.14 -8.85
C PRO A 297 -22.77 -2.58 -7.80
N LEU A 298 -22.85 -3.03 -6.54
CA LEU A 298 -21.92 -2.62 -5.49
C LEU A 298 -20.48 -3.06 -5.81
N PHE A 299 -20.29 -4.29 -6.29
CA PHE A 299 -18.99 -4.75 -6.77
C PHE A 299 -18.49 -3.95 -7.97
N ALA A 300 -19.36 -3.67 -8.96
CA ALA A 300 -19.01 -2.88 -10.12
C ALA A 300 -18.60 -1.44 -9.73
N LEU A 301 -19.29 -0.83 -8.76
CA LEU A 301 -18.94 0.47 -8.20
C LEU A 301 -17.57 0.42 -7.52
N ALA A 302 -17.30 -0.62 -6.72
CA ALA A 302 -16.02 -0.78 -6.04
C ALA A 302 -14.86 -0.98 -7.03
N VAL A 303 -15.02 -1.85 -8.03
CA VAL A 303 -14.04 -2.05 -9.10
C VAL A 303 -13.80 -0.74 -9.86
N THR A 304 -14.87 -0.01 -10.18
CA THR A 304 -14.77 1.32 -10.82
C THR A 304 -14.00 2.29 -9.93
N GLY A 305 -14.29 2.32 -8.63
CA GLY A 305 -13.56 3.13 -7.64
C GLY A 305 -12.06 2.82 -7.64
N VAL A 306 -11.68 1.53 -7.60
CA VAL A 306 -10.28 1.10 -7.69
C VAL A 306 -9.63 1.52 -9.01
N VAL A 307 -10.33 1.37 -10.15
CA VAL A 307 -9.82 1.82 -11.46
C VAL A 307 -9.59 3.33 -11.49
N LEU A 308 -10.55 4.12 -10.99
CA LEU A 308 -10.44 5.57 -10.92
C LEU A 308 -9.31 6.01 -9.99
N LEU A 309 -9.14 5.33 -8.86
CA LEU A 309 -8.07 5.57 -7.92
C LEU A 309 -6.70 5.34 -8.56
N ARG A 310 -6.53 4.23 -9.26
CA ARG A 310 -5.30 3.92 -10.00
C ARG A 310 -5.00 4.95 -11.09
N ARG A 311 -6.02 5.39 -11.83
CA ARG A 311 -5.88 6.46 -12.82
C ARG A 311 -5.49 7.79 -12.17
N ALA A 312 -6.01 8.09 -10.98
CA ALA A 312 -5.62 9.27 -10.22
C ALA A 312 -4.16 9.20 -9.78
N GLU A 313 -3.70 8.05 -9.30
CA GLU A 313 -2.29 7.85 -8.93
C GLU A 313 -1.34 7.97 -10.11
N GLN A 314 -1.67 7.35 -11.25
CA GLN A 314 -0.87 7.50 -12.47
C GLN A 314 -0.75 8.96 -12.92
N ARG A 315 -1.87 9.70 -12.88
CA ARG A 315 -1.87 11.14 -13.18
C ARG A 315 -0.99 11.92 -12.21
N LEU A 316 -1.06 11.60 -10.92
CA LEU A 316 -0.25 12.22 -9.90
C LEU A 316 1.25 11.95 -10.10
N THR A 317 1.64 10.69 -10.33
CA THR A 317 3.02 10.32 -10.65
C THR A 317 3.52 11.09 -11.88
N ARG A 318 2.70 11.15 -12.94
CA ARG A 318 3.03 11.92 -14.16
C ARG A 318 3.24 13.40 -13.88
N GLN A 319 2.35 14.00 -13.10
CA GLN A 319 2.44 15.41 -12.72
C GLN A 319 3.73 15.69 -11.94
N ARG A 320 4.03 14.89 -10.92
CA ARG A 320 5.21 15.07 -10.07
C ARG A 320 6.51 14.83 -10.81
N LEU A 321 6.58 13.79 -11.66
CA LEU A 321 7.73 13.60 -12.56
C LEU A 321 7.86 14.71 -13.61
N GLY A 322 6.74 15.30 -14.03
CA GLY A 322 6.72 16.47 -14.93
C GLY A 322 7.42 17.70 -14.36
N GLU A 323 7.32 17.94 -13.05
CA GLU A 323 8.06 19.02 -12.37
C GLU A 323 9.59 18.81 -12.49
N TYR A 324 10.04 17.57 -12.32
CA TYR A 324 11.45 17.23 -12.47
C TYR A 324 11.90 17.28 -13.94
N ALA A 325 11.02 16.99 -14.89
CA ALA A 325 11.30 17.17 -16.30
C ALA A 325 11.47 18.65 -16.68
N ALA A 326 10.61 19.52 -16.16
CA ALA A 326 10.75 20.97 -16.33
C ALA A 326 12.05 21.51 -15.73
N ALA A 327 12.56 20.87 -14.67
CA ALA A 327 13.85 21.17 -14.05
C ALA A 327 15.06 20.46 -14.72
N GLY A 328 14.85 19.69 -15.80
CA GLY A 328 15.91 19.05 -16.58
C GLY A 328 16.40 17.69 -16.07
N TRP A 329 15.77 17.10 -15.05
CA TRP A 329 16.17 15.79 -14.52
C TRP A 329 15.65 14.60 -15.34
N PHE A 330 14.54 14.80 -16.06
CA PHE A 330 13.93 13.82 -16.96
C PHE A 330 13.52 14.46 -18.28
N THR A 331 13.45 13.65 -19.34
CA THR A 331 12.79 14.04 -20.58
C THR A 331 11.27 13.82 -20.49
N PRO A 332 10.45 14.55 -21.26
CA PRO A 332 9.00 14.28 -21.34
C PRO A 332 8.67 12.82 -21.73
N GLN A 333 9.52 12.21 -22.57
CA GLN A 333 9.40 10.81 -22.99
C GLN A 333 9.71 9.85 -21.84
N GLU A 334 10.73 10.13 -21.02
CA GLU A 334 11.00 9.37 -19.80
C GLU A 334 9.84 9.49 -18.81
N VAL A 335 9.23 10.67 -18.65
CA VAL A 335 8.05 10.83 -17.79
C VAL A 335 6.89 9.97 -18.28
N LEU A 336 6.60 9.93 -19.59
CA LEU A 336 5.58 9.04 -20.15
C LEU A 336 5.92 7.55 -19.95
N MET A 337 7.20 7.20 -20.13
CA MET A 337 7.70 5.85 -19.93
C MET A 337 7.55 5.40 -18.47
N LEU A 338 7.88 6.27 -17.52
CA LEU A 338 7.81 6.02 -16.08
C LEU A 338 6.39 6.08 -15.51
N SER A 339 5.50 6.87 -16.11
CA SER A 339 4.12 7.07 -15.64
C SER A 339 3.09 6.17 -16.30
N THR A 340 3.46 5.39 -17.34
CA THR A 340 2.56 4.44 -17.99
C THR A 340 3.04 3.00 -17.91
N ARG A 341 2.08 2.07 -17.94
CA ARG A 341 2.40 0.64 -17.84
C ARG A 341 3.10 0.14 -19.10
N ALA A 342 2.56 0.47 -20.26
CA ALA A 342 3.18 0.11 -21.53
C ALA A 342 4.62 0.63 -21.60
N GLY A 343 4.85 1.88 -21.15
CA GLY A 343 6.17 2.48 -21.03
C GLY A 343 7.14 1.68 -20.15
N ARG A 344 6.77 1.37 -18.89
CA ARG A 344 7.61 0.58 -17.98
C ARG A 344 7.95 -0.81 -18.54
N HIS A 345 6.98 -1.48 -19.17
CA HIS A 345 7.21 -2.80 -19.79
C HIS A 345 8.16 -2.70 -20.98
N GLN A 346 7.98 -1.70 -21.85
CA GLN A 346 8.88 -1.43 -22.97
C GLN A 346 10.30 -1.10 -22.50
N ALA A 347 10.43 -0.29 -21.45
CA ALA A 347 11.70 0.08 -20.84
C ALA A 347 12.45 -1.12 -20.27
N LEU A 348 11.74 -2.01 -19.55
CA LEU A 348 12.30 -3.26 -19.03
C LEU A 348 12.70 -4.24 -20.14
N ALA A 349 11.93 -4.30 -21.23
CA ALA A 349 12.24 -5.14 -22.38
C ALA A 349 13.47 -4.60 -23.14
N TRP A 350 13.54 -3.29 -23.37
CA TRP A 350 14.69 -2.62 -23.96
C TRP A 350 15.96 -2.84 -23.14
N ALA A 351 15.91 -2.55 -21.84
CA ALA A 351 17.03 -2.76 -20.92
C ALA A 351 17.43 -4.24 -20.80
N GLY A 352 16.51 -5.16 -21.03
CA GLY A 352 16.79 -6.59 -21.07
C GLY A 352 17.70 -7.02 -22.21
N ARG A 353 17.69 -6.31 -23.34
CA ARG A 353 18.48 -6.68 -24.53
C ARG A 353 19.99 -6.60 -24.32
N PHE A 354 20.44 -5.78 -23.35
CA PHE A 354 21.84 -5.59 -23.00
C PHE A 354 22.10 -5.83 -21.50
N GLY A 355 21.31 -6.72 -20.87
CA GLY A 355 21.56 -7.18 -19.49
C GLY A 355 21.36 -6.13 -18.39
N ALA A 356 20.68 -5.01 -18.66
CA ALA A 356 20.43 -3.93 -17.70
C ALA A 356 19.01 -3.96 -17.08
N ARG A 357 18.25 -5.06 -17.24
CA ARG A 357 16.86 -5.16 -16.74
C ARG A 357 16.73 -4.88 -15.24
N SER A 358 17.69 -5.34 -14.43
CA SER A 358 17.69 -5.08 -12.99
C SER A 358 17.89 -3.60 -12.68
N THR A 359 18.86 -2.96 -13.34
CA THR A 359 19.13 -1.52 -13.23
C THR A 359 17.92 -0.68 -13.63
N MET A 360 17.20 -1.07 -14.69
CA MET A 360 15.96 -0.40 -15.09
C MET A 360 14.85 -0.54 -14.04
N LYS A 361 14.74 -1.69 -13.35
CA LYS A 361 13.79 -1.83 -12.23
C LYS A 361 14.11 -0.85 -11.11
N THR A 362 15.39 -0.71 -10.76
CA THR A 362 15.84 0.25 -9.74
C THR A 362 15.54 1.69 -10.18
N PHE A 363 15.85 2.06 -11.41
CA PHE A 363 15.54 3.38 -11.96
C PHE A 363 14.03 3.70 -11.90
N ILE A 364 13.16 2.75 -12.28
CA ILE A 364 11.69 2.91 -12.18
C ILE A 364 11.25 3.06 -10.72
N ALA A 365 11.81 2.26 -9.80
CA ALA A 365 11.48 2.32 -8.39
C ALA A 365 11.90 3.65 -7.77
N ASP A 366 13.12 4.11 -8.02
CA ASP A 366 13.65 5.37 -7.51
C ASP A 366 12.89 6.57 -8.07
N ALA A 367 12.54 6.56 -9.36
CA ALA A 367 11.71 7.59 -9.96
C ALA A 367 10.29 7.63 -9.37
N THR A 368 9.70 6.47 -9.08
CA THR A 368 8.36 6.44 -8.47
C THR A 368 8.40 6.89 -7.02
N ARG A 369 9.41 6.46 -6.24
CA ARG A 369 9.69 7.00 -4.90
C ARG A 369 9.90 8.51 -4.93
N LEU A 370 10.63 9.03 -5.91
CA LEU A 370 10.87 10.46 -6.07
C LEU A 370 9.55 11.23 -6.27
N ALA A 371 8.66 10.71 -7.13
CA ALA A 371 7.33 11.29 -7.34
C ALA A 371 6.48 11.29 -6.05
N LEU A 372 6.53 10.20 -5.27
CA LEU A 372 5.84 10.07 -3.99
C LEU A 372 6.42 11.04 -2.94
N THR A 373 7.75 11.09 -2.79
CA THR A 373 8.43 12.03 -1.89
C THR A 373 8.08 13.47 -2.24
N ARG A 374 8.05 13.82 -3.53
CA ARG A 374 7.62 15.16 -3.99
C ARG A 374 6.19 15.48 -3.57
N GLN A 375 5.28 14.52 -3.70
CA GLN A 375 3.91 14.68 -3.26
C GLN A 375 3.81 14.89 -1.74
N GLN A 376 4.63 14.18 -0.96
CA GLN A 376 4.67 14.34 0.51
C GLN A 376 5.21 15.71 0.92
N ILE A 377 6.25 16.22 0.22
CA ILE A 377 6.76 17.59 0.41
C ILE A 377 5.66 18.61 0.09
N ALA A 378 4.97 18.46 -1.05
CA ALA A 378 3.88 19.35 -1.44
C ALA A 378 2.70 19.32 -0.45
N ALA A 379 2.50 18.20 0.25
CA ALA A 379 1.51 18.06 1.32
C ALA A 379 2.00 18.55 2.70
N GLY A 380 3.24 19.05 2.82
CA GLY A 380 3.82 19.56 4.06
C GLY A 380 4.24 18.46 5.06
N ARG A 381 4.36 17.21 4.63
CA ARG A 381 4.70 16.06 5.48
C ARG A 381 6.21 15.96 5.68
N ASP A 382 6.66 15.88 6.93
CA ASP A 382 8.06 15.61 7.33
C ASP A 382 9.11 16.32 6.46
N LEU A 383 8.89 17.63 6.23
CA LEU A 383 9.52 18.40 5.17
C LEU A 383 11.04 18.20 5.07
N ARG A 384 11.76 18.31 6.21
CA ARG A 384 13.23 18.17 6.24
C ARG A 384 13.69 16.76 5.86
N ALA A 385 13.02 15.73 6.37
CA ALA A 385 13.37 14.35 6.06
C ALA A 385 13.10 14.04 4.59
N ASN A 386 11.94 14.46 4.08
CA ASN A 386 11.57 14.23 2.69
C ASN A 386 12.44 15.02 1.71
N GLN A 387 12.90 16.23 2.06
CA GLN A 387 13.89 16.95 1.24
C GLN A 387 15.24 16.24 1.17
N ALA A 388 15.68 15.60 2.27
CA ALA A 388 16.90 14.80 2.25
C ALA A 388 16.76 13.55 1.36
N ILE A 389 15.62 12.86 1.46
CA ILE A 389 15.27 11.70 0.62
C ILE A 389 15.18 12.12 -0.86
N GLU A 390 14.53 13.24 -1.16
CA GLU A 390 14.40 13.79 -2.53
C GLU A 390 15.78 13.99 -3.18
N ARG A 391 16.74 14.58 -2.44
CA ARG A 391 18.11 14.77 -2.95
C ARG A 391 18.83 13.46 -3.21
N ALA A 392 18.71 12.48 -2.31
CA ALA A 392 19.32 11.17 -2.48
C ALA A 392 18.75 10.44 -3.70
N LEU A 393 17.43 10.45 -3.87
CA LEU A 393 16.76 9.84 -5.02
C LEU A 393 17.16 10.48 -6.35
N LEU A 394 17.35 11.81 -6.40
CA LEU A 394 17.85 12.47 -7.61
C LEU A 394 19.27 12.00 -7.98
N GLN A 395 20.13 11.76 -7.00
CA GLN A 395 21.47 11.19 -7.22
C GLN A 395 21.37 9.74 -7.70
N ASP A 396 20.50 8.93 -7.08
CA ASP A 396 20.31 7.52 -7.43
C ASP A 396 19.75 7.32 -8.84
N VAL A 397 18.76 8.12 -9.24
CA VAL A 397 18.20 8.16 -10.61
C VAL A 397 19.28 8.54 -11.63
N THR A 398 20.13 9.52 -11.31
CA THR A 398 21.23 9.94 -12.19
C THR A 398 22.28 8.84 -12.35
N ARG A 399 22.66 8.19 -11.24
CA ARG A 399 23.62 7.08 -11.23
C ARG A 399 23.10 5.85 -11.97
N THR A 400 21.85 5.46 -11.73
CA THR A 400 21.26 4.28 -12.41
C THR A 400 21.09 4.53 -13.90
N ARG A 401 20.78 5.77 -14.32
CA ARG A 401 20.78 6.19 -15.73
C ARG A 401 22.17 6.03 -16.36
N SER A 402 23.23 6.55 -15.73
CA SER A 402 24.58 6.46 -16.30
C SER A 402 25.07 5.02 -16.42
N MET A 403 24.82 4.18 -15.41
CA MET A 403 25.13 2.74 -15.46
C MET A 403 24.41 2.03 -16.63
N MET A 404 23.16 2.40 -16.88
CA MET A 404 22.36 1.81 -17.94
C MET A 404 22.83 2.25 -19.33
N LEU A 405 23.20 3.52 -19.51
CA LEU A 405 23.78 4.03 -20.75
C LEU A 405 25.14 3.38 -21.05
N ALA A 406 26.00 3.24 -20.04
CA ALA A 406 27.30 2.57 -20.18
C ALA A 406 27.16 1.12 -20.67
N ARG A 407 26.16 0.38 -20.16
CA ARG A 407 25.86 -0.99 -20.61
C ARG A 407 25.26 -1.06 -22.00
N SER A 408 24.54 -0.03 -22.44
CA SER A 408 23.96 -0.02 -23.80
C SER A 408 24.98 0.28 -24.90
N ALA A 409 26.14 0.84 -24.52
CA ALA A 409 27.23 1.19 -25.42
C ALA A 409 28.32 0.11 -25.52
N ALA A 410 28.27 -0.90 -24.65
CA ALA A 410 29.13 -2.08 -24.64
C ALA A 410 28.40 -3.24 -25.33
#